data_AF-A0A6G1T0E2-F1
#
_entry.id   AF-A0A6G1T0E2-F1
#
_cell.length_a   1.000
_cell.length_b   1.000
_cell.length_c   1.000
_cell.angle_alpha   90.00
_cell.angle_beta   90.00
_cell.angle_gamma   90.00
#
_symmetry.space_group_name_H-M   'P 1'
#
loop_
_entity.id
_entity.type
_entity.pdbx_description
1 polymer ?
#
loop_
_entity_poly.entity_id
_entity_poly.type
_entity_poly.pdbx_seq_one_letter_code
_entity_poly.pdbx_strand_id
1 'polypeptide(L)'
;PEVEKTALVRHANRLFLVGANLSVPFFTIILRKAYGLGAIAMAGGSYKVPVFTVSWPTGEFGGMGLEGSVKLGYRNELAAIEDPEERKRTYDEMVARAYERGHALNQASTFGIDDTIDPADSRRWVASALRSVRPAPRGPGKKRPFVDAW
;
A
#
# COMPACT_ATOMS: atom_id res chain seq x y z
N PRO A 1 2.95 18.62 12.85
CA PRO A 1 3.93 19.73 13.03
C PRO A 1 5.32 19.24 13.46
N GLU A 2 5.45 18.49 14.56
CA GLU A 2 6.76 18.05 15.05
C GLU A 2 7.47 17.09 14.10
N VAL A 3 6.77 16.12 13.50
CA VAL A 3 7.38 15.17 12.56
C VAL A 3 7.94 15.87 11.32
N GLU A 4 7.30 16.95 10.86
CA GLU A 4 7.78 17.71 9.69
C GLU A 4 9.10 18.43 9.98
N LYS A 5 9.31 18.87 11.23
CA LYS A 5 10.59 19.47 11.66
C LYS A 5 11.76 18.49 11.55
N THR A 6 11.51 17.18 11.53
CA THR A 6 12.53 16.15 11.32
C THR A 6 12.89 15.94 9.83
N ALA A 7 12.38 16.79 8.94
CA ALA A 7 12.52 16.68 7.49
C ALA A 7 11.95 15.35 6.94
N LEU A 8 10.82 14.89 7.50
CA LEU A 8 10.15 13.64 7.13
C LEU A 8 9.97 13.51 5.61
N VAL A 9 9.51 14.58 4.94
CA VAL A 9 9.32 14.58 3.48
C VAL A 9 10.60 14.18 2.74
N ARG A 10 11.76 14.71 3.14
CA ARG A 10 13.05 14.35 2.53
C ARG A 10 13.41 12.90 2.83
N HIS A 11 13.23 12.46 4.07
CA HIS A 11 13.61 11.11 4.50
C HIS A 11 12.71 10.03 3.88
N ALA A 12 11.40 10.21 3.87
CA ALA A 12 10.44 9.28 3.28
C ALA A 12 10.64 9.14 1.77
N ASN A 13 10.99 10.22 1.07
CA ASN A 13 11.29 10.18 -0.37
C ASN A 13 12.48 9.26 -0.72
N ARG A 14 13.37 8.95 0.22
CA ARG A 14 14.48 8.01 -0.03
C ARG A 14 13.98 6.61 -0.38
N LEU A 15 12.87 6.16 0.19
CA LEU A 15 12.26 4.86 -0.13
C LEU A 15 11.86 4.78 -1.61
N PHE A 16 11.22 5.84 -2.13
CA PHE A 16 10.84 5.92 -3.54
C PHE A 16 12.06 5.98 -4.45
N LEU A 17 13.07 6.78 -4.10
CA LEU A 17 14.31 6.89 -4.86
C LEU A 17 15.06 5.55 -4.92
N VAL A 18 15.12 4.82 -3.80
CA VAL A 18 15.74 3.49 -3.75
C VAL A 18 14.92 2.49 -4.54
N GLY A 19 13.60 2.44 -4.34
CA GLY A 19 12.67 1.54 -5.04
C GLY A 19 12.78 1.67 -6.56
N ALA A 20 12.78 2.90 -7.08
CA ALA A 20 12.93 3.18 -8.52
C ALA A 20 14.30 2.78 -9.11
N ASN A 21 15.30 2.51 -8.27
CA ASN A 21 16.66 2.15 -8.68
C ASN A 21 17.04 0.70 -8.30
N LEU A 22 16.10 -0.12 -7.83
CA LEU A 22 16.35 -1.53 -7.55
C LEU A 22 16.67 -2.28 -8.85
N SER A 23 17.74 -3.10 -8.80
CA SER A 23 18.14 -4.00 -9.91
C SER A 23 18.11 -5.48 -9.50
N VAL A 24 17.53 -5.76 -8.34
CA VAL A 24 17.35 -7.11 -7.79
C VAL A 24 15.87 -7.45 -7.79
N PRO A 25 15.50 -8.74 -7.86
CA PRO A 25 14.11 -9.16 -7.70
C PRO A 25 13.55 -8.65 -6.37
N PHE A 26 12.39 -7.99 -6.43
CA PHE A 26 11.72 -7.42 -5.28
C PHE A 26 10.28 -7.96 -5.24
N PHE A 27 9.82 -8.34 -4.05
CA PHE A 27 8.51 -8.99 -3.85
C PHE A 27 7.81 -8.32 -2.68
N THR A 28 6.48 -8.23 -2.73
CA THR A 28 5.69 -7.64 -1.64
C THR A 28 4.57 -8.57 -1.22
N ILE A 29 4.45 -8.78 0.09
CA ILE A 29 3.31 -9.47 0.73
C ILE A 29 2.68 -8.51 1.73
N ILE A 30 1.44 -8.10 1.49
CA ILE A 30 0.66 -7.30 2.43
C ILE A 30 0.04 -8.23 3.47
N LEU A 31 0.45 -8.06 4.73
CA LEU A 31 -0.06 -8.90 5.82
C LEU A 31 -1.39 -8.38 6.38
N ARG A 32 -1.54 -7.06 6.47
CA ARG A 32 -2.72 -6.40 7.04
C ARG A 32 -2.90 -4.99 6.47
N LYS A 33 -2.35 -3.96 7.12
CA LYS A 33 -2.63 -2.56 6.78
C LYS A 33 -1.76 -2.06 5.63
N ALA A 34 -2.39 -1.54 4.59
CA ALA A 34 -1.74 -0.95 3.42
C ALA A 34 -2.38 0.41 3.09
N TYR A 35 -1.98 1.46 3.82
CA TYR A 35 -2.52 2.81 3.64
C TYR A 35 -1.54 3.82 3.06
N GLY A 36 -2.02 4.55 2.06
CA GLY A 36 -1.40 5.75 1.52
C GLY A 36 0.03 5.56 1.00
N LEU A 37 0.78 6.66 1.02
CA LEU A 37 2.13 6.73 0.45
C LEU A 37 3.12 5.80 1.15
N GLY A 38 2.94 5.55 2.45
CA GLY A 38 3.81 4.63 3.19
C GLY A 38 3.72 3.20 2.67
N ALA A 39 2.52 2.72 2.36
CA ALA A 39 2.33 1.37 1.86
C ALA A 39 2.93 1.15 0.47
N ILE A 40 2.76 2.12 -0.45
CA ILE A 40 3.38 2.04 -1.78
C ILE A 40 4.90 2.26 -1.71
N ALA A 41 5.41 3.07 -0.78
CA ALA A 41 6.85 3.23 -0.57
C ALA A 41 7.50 1.91 -0.15
N MET A 42 6.84 1.15 0.74
CA MET A 42 7.26 -0.19 1.13
C MET A 42 7.21 -1.19 -0.04
N ALA A 43 6.37 -0.95 -1.04
CA ALA A 43 6.29 -1.75 -2.26
C ALA A 43 7.23 -1.24 -3.39
N GLY A 44 8.22 -0.40 -3.08
CA GLY A 44 9.17 0.11 -4.09
C GLY A 44 8.63 1.27 -4.92
N GLY A 45 7.56 1.92 -4.46
CA GLY A 45 6.95 3.11 -5.05
C GLY A 45 5.55 2.88 -5.63
N SER A 46 5.20 1.64 -5.97
CA SER A 46 3.88 1.24 -6.45
C SER A 46 3.72 -0.28 -6.29
N TYR A 47 2.50 -0.78 -6.11
CA TYR A 47 2.21 -2.23 -6.08
C TYR A 47 2.51 -2.95 -7.40
N LYS A 48 2.86 -2.21 -8.47
CA LYS A 48 3.26 -2.77 -9.76
C LYS A 48 4.78 -2.81 -9.99
N VAL A 49 5.57 -2.27 -9.06
CA VAL A 49 7.05 -2.35 -9.11
C VAL A 49 7.57 -3.74 -8.73
N PRO A 50 7.05 -4.40 -7.68
CA PRO A 50 7.49 -5.75 -7.33
C PRO A 50 7.17 -6.75 -8.44
N VAL A 51 7.95 -7.83 -8.51
CA VAL A 51 7.67 -8.97 -9.42
C VAL A 51 6.30 -9.57 -9.12
N PHE A 52 5.93 -9.61 -7.85
CA PHE A 52 4.55 -9.79 -7.43
C PHE A 52 4.26 -8.94 -6.20
N THR A 53 3.02 -8.49 -6.10
CA THR A 53 2.39 -7.94 -4.90
C THR A 53 1.16 -8.77 -4.59
N VAL A 54 1.20 -9.52 -3.49
CA VAL A 54 0.05 -10.30 -3.00
C VAL A 54 -0.35 -9.85 -1.61
N SER A 55 -1.55 -10.21 -1.19
CA SER A 55 -2.05 -9.91 0.16
C SER A 55 -2.53 -11.16 0.86
N TRP A 56 -2.42 -11.19 2.18
CA TRP A 56 -3.23 -12.09 3.00
C TRP A 56 -4.70 -11.66 2.97
N PRO A 57 -5.65 -12.54 3.35
CA PRO A 57 -7.07 -12.20 3.37
C PRO A 57 -7.37 -11.08 4.37
N THR A 58 -6.53 -10.93 5.41
CA THR A 58 -6.59 -9.86 6.40
C THR A 58 -6.12 -8.49 5.88
N GLY A 59 -5.76 -8.38 4.60
CA GLY A 59 -5.31 -7.14 3.99
C GLY A 59 -6.42 -6.08 3.92
N GLU A 60 -6.10 -4.87 4.37
CA GLU A 60 -6.95 -3.68 4.26
C GLU A 60 -6.17 -2.56 3.56
N PHE A 61 -6.81 -1.94 2.56
CA PHE A 61 -6.20 -0.96 1.67
C PHE A 61 -6.98 0.35 1.68
N GLY A 62 -6.28 1.47 1.54
CA GLY A 62 -6.90 2.77 1.38
C GLY A 62 -5.89 3.89 1.12
N GLY A 63 -6.35 5.03 0.60
CA GLY A 63 -5.46 6.19 0.40
C GLY A 63 -5.00 6.83 1.72
N MET A 64 -5.81 6.68 2.76
CA MET A 64 -5.56 7.11 4.14
C MET A 64 -6.48 6.31 5.08
N GLY A 65 -6.47 6.60 6.38
CA GLY A 65 -7.45 6.02 7.31
C GLY A 65 -8.89 6.24 6.81
N LEU A 66 -9.66 5.17 6.72
CA LEU A 66 -10.96 5.16 6.04
C LEU A 66 -11.97 6.06 6.75
N GLU A 67 -11.92 6.10 8.07
CA GLU A 67 -12.73 6.98 8.92
C GLU A 67 -12.51 8.45 8.58
N GLY A 68 -11.25 8.84 8.38
CA GLY A 68 -10.85 10.19 7.99
C GLY A 68 -11.27 10.50 6.55
N SER A 69 -11.11 9.54 5.64
CA SER A 69 -11.55 9.66 4.26
C SER A 69 -13.05 9.88 4.14
N VAL A 70 -13.86 9.14 4.92
CA VAL A 70 -15.32 9.29 4.92
C VAL A 70 -15.72 10.65 5.48
N LYS A 71 -15.15 11.06 6.63
CA LYS A 71 -15.45 12.38 7.24
C LYS A 71 -15.12 13.54 6.30
N LEU A 72 -14.00 13.46 5.58
CA LEU A 72 -13.58 14.51 4.68
C LEU A 72 -14.38 14.50 3.36
N GLY A 73 -14.55 13.31 2.76
CA GLY A 73 -15.22 13.15 1.48
C GLY A 73 -16.71 13.44 1.52
N TYR A 74 -17.38 13.03 2.60
CA TYR A 74 -18.84 13.17 2.78
C TYR A 74 -19.21 14.25 3.80
N ARG A 75 -18.30 15.22 4.05
CA ARG A 75 -18.49 16.25 5.07
C ARG A 75 -19.83 16.99 4.92
N ASN A 76 -20.18 17.38 3.70
CA ASN A 76 -21.38 18.17 3.43
C ASN A 76 -22.66 17.32 3.58
N GLU A 77 -22.63 16.07 3.11
CA GLU A 77 -23.76 15.15 3.23
C GLU A 77 -24.06 14.81 4.69
N LEU A 78 -23.01 14.51 5.46
CA LEU A 78 -23.16 14.23 6.89
C LEU A 78 -23.58 15.49 7.67
N ALA A 79 -23.15 16.69 7.27
CA ALA A 79 -23.56 17.94 7.91
C ALA A 79 -25.02 18.31 7.64
N ALA A 80 -25.60 17.84 6.53
CA ALA A 80 -26.98 18.09 6.17
C ALA A 80 -28.00 17.24 6.96
N ILE A 81 -27.55 16.16 7.62
CA ILE A 81 -28.42 15.30 8.45
C ILE A 81 -28.62 15.95 9.81
N GLU A 82 -29.81 16.47 10.10
CA GLU A 82 -30.08 17.19 11.36
C GLU A 82 -30.05 16.27 12.59
N ASP A 83 -30.62 15.06 12.50
CA ASP A 83 -30.65 14.08 13.59
C ASP A 83 -29.23 13.53 13.87
N PRO A 84 -28.68 13.73 15.08
CA PRO A 84 -27.37 13.19 15.46
C PRO A 84 -27.26 11.67 15.37
N GLU A 85 -28.33 10.92 15.70
CA GLU A 85 -28.30 9.45 15.68
C GLU A 85 -28.33 8.93 14.25
N GLU A 86 -29.19 9.49 13.40
CA GLU A 86 -29.18 9.20 11.95
C GLU A 86 -27.83 9.54 11.30
N ARG A 87 -27.24 10.68 11.66
CA ARG A 87 -25.94 11.10 11.12
C ARG A 87 -24.84 10.11 11.49
N LYS A 88 -24.83 9.66 12.74
CA LYS A 88 -23.87 8.67 13.24
C LYS A 88 -24.07 7.33 12.53
N ARG A 89 -25.30 6.85 12.41
CA ARG A 89 -25.61 5.60 11.70
C ARG A 89 -25.13 5.65 10.24
N THR A 90 -25.45 6.74 9.54
CA THR A 90 -25.03 6.94 8.15
C THR A 90 -23.50 6.96 8.02
N TYR A 91 -22.81 7.64 8.94
CA TYR A 91 -21.35 7.65 8.99
C TYR A 91 -20.77 6.24 9.18
N ASP A 92 -21.28 5.48 10.16
CA ASP A 92 -20.81 4.14 10.47
C ASP A 92 -21.04 3.18 9.29
N GLU A 93 -22.17 3.28 8.60
CA GLU A 93 -22.48 2.53 7.38
C GLU A 93 -21.51 2.87 6.22
N MET A 94 -21.22 4.16 6.02
CA MET A 94 -20.24 4.59 5.00
C MET A 94 -18.83 4.08 5.31
N VAL A 95 -18.42 4.09 6.58
CA VAL A 95 -17.12 3.54 7.02
C VAL A 95 -17.07 2.03 6.82
N ALA A 96 -18.11 1.29 7.22
CA ALA A 96 -18.18 -0.15 7.00
C ALA A 96 -18.05 -0.50 5.51
N ARG A 97 -18.78 0.20 4.64
CA ARG A 97 -18.68 0.03 3.19
C ARG A 97 -17.29 0.37 2.65
N ALA A 98 -16.61 1.36 3.22
CA ALA A 98 -15.24 1.69 2.84
C ALA A 98 -14.26 0.56 3.22
N TYR A 99 -14.43 -0.05 4.40
CA TYR A 99 -13.65 -1.23 4.82
C TYR A 99 -13.90 -2.44 3.93
N GLU A 100 -15.16 -2.71 3.58
CA GLU A 100 -15.51 -3.78 2.64
C GLU A 100 -14.79 -3.59 1.30
N ARG A 101 -14.90 -2.39 0.71
CA ARG A 101 -14.21 -2.05 -0.55
C ARG A 101 -12.69 -2.16 -0.45
N GLY A 102 -12.13 -1.76 0.70
CA GLY A 102 -10.69 -1.82 0.97
C GLY A 102 -10.16 -3.22 1.26
N HIS A 103 -11.00 -4.26 1.33
CA HIS A 103 -10.57 -5.61 1.65
C HIS A 103 -9.70 -6.23 0.52
N ALA A 104 -8.74 -7.08 0.88
CA ALA A 104 -7.78 -7.69 -0.04
C ALA A 104 -8.41 -8.33 -1.29
N LEU A 105 -9.50 -9.07 -1.10
CA LEU A 105 -10.24 -9.72 -2.19
C LEU A 105 -10.75 -8.71 -3.24
N ASN A 106 -11.26 -7.56 -2.81
CA ASN A 106 -11.71 -6.51 -3.72
C ASN A 106 -10.53 -5.86 -4.46
N GLN A 107 -9.41 -5.65 -3.78
CA GLN A 107 -8.19 -5.12 -4.40
C GLN A 107 -7.59 -6.08 -5.43
N ALA A 108 -7.62 -7.39 -5.20
CA ALA A 108 -7.19 -8.37 -6.20
C ALA A 108 -8.13 -8.36 -7.41
N SER A 109 -9.45 -8.29 -7.20
CA SER A 109 -10.44 -8.28 -8.30
C SER A 109 -10.32 -7.05 -9.22
N THR A 110 -9.80 -5.94 -8.71
CA THR A 110 -9.58 -4.69 -9.44
C THR A 110 -8.15 -4.55 -9.97
N PHE A 111 -7.34 -5.61 -9.90
CA PHE A 111 -5.93 -5.64 -10.27
C PHE A 111 -5.07 -4.62 -9.50
N GLY A 112 -5.49 -4.19 -8.31
CA GLY A 112 -4.67 -3.37 -7.41
C GLY A 112 -3.47 -4.14 -6.85
N ILE A 113 -3.64 -5.45 -6.68
CA ILE A 113 -2.61 -6.45 -6.34
C ILE A 113 -2.79 -7.66 -7.26
N ASP A 114 -1.84 -8.59 -7.26
CA ASP A 114 -1.86 -9.75 -8.16
C ASP A 114 -2.79 -10.85 -7.65
N ASP A 115 -2.81 -11.11 -6.34
CA ASP A 115 -3.68 -12.13 -5.74
C ASP A 115 -3.88 -11.93 -4.23
N THR A 116 -4.91 -12.59 -3.67
CA THR A 116 -5.09 -12.81 -2.24
C THR A 116 -4.78 -14.26 -1.91
N ILE A 117 -3.77 -14.49 -1.07
CA ILE A 117 -3.19 -15.82 -0.83
C ILE A 117 -3.43 -16.30 0.60
N ASP A 118 -3.45 -17.61 0.83
CA ASP A 118 -3.39 -18.15 2.19
C ASP A 118 -2.04 -17.75 2.84
N PRO A 119 -2.03 -17.26 4.09
CA PRO A 119 -0.80 -16.98 4.82
C PRO A 119 0.23 -18.12 4.80
N ALA A 120 -0.22 -19.38 4.85
CA ALA A 120 0.64 -20.57 4.79
C ALA A 120 1.38 -20.73 3.46
N ASP A 121 0.83 -20.19 2.36
CA ASP A 121 1.42 -20.27 1.02
C ASP A 121 2.50 -19.19 0.77
N SER A 122 2.68 -18.22 1.67
CA SER A 122 3.64 -17.12 1.49
C SER A 122 5.03 -17.59 1.09
N ARG A 123 5.55 -18.64 1.74
CA ARG A 123 6.87 -19.21 1.42
C ARG A 123 6.92 -19.81 0.02
N ARG A 124 5.84 -20.49 -0.38
CA ARG A 124 5.72 -21.12 -1.71
C ARG A 124 5.74 -20.06 -2.81
N TRP A 125 5.04 -18.94 -2.62
CA TRP A 125 5.03 -17.81 -3.54
C TRP A 125 6.43 -17.23 -3.75
N VAL A 126 7.10 -16.84 -2.65
CA VAL A 126 8.46 -16.27 -2.70
C VAL A 126 9.44 -17.25 -3.37
N ALA A 127 9.44 -18.51 -2.95
CA ALA A 127 10.37 -19.50 -3.48
C ALA A 127 10.13 -19.80 -4.97
N SER A 128 8.87 -19.80 -5.40
CA SER A 128 8.53 -20.03 -6.82
C SER A 128 8.93 -18.84 -7.69
N ALA A 129 8.68 -17.62 -7.23
CA ALA A 129 9.11 -16.41 -7.93
C ALA A 129 10.64 -16.30 -8.01
N LEU A 130 11.36 -16.63 -6.93
CA LEU A 130 12.83 -16.65 -6.95
C LEU A 130 13.39 -17.66 -7.97
N ARG A 131 12.71 -18.79 -8.20
CA ARG A 131 13.10 -19.76 -9.23
C ARG A 131 12.74 -19.30 -10.64
N SER A 132 11.68 -18.51 -10.81
CA SER A 132 11.22 -18.05 -12.12
C SER A 132 11.96 -16.81 -12.62
N VAL A 133 12.40 -15.94 -11.70
CA VAL A 133 13.13 -14.72 -12.07
C VAL A 133 14.55 -15.05 -12.46
N ARG A 134 14.91 -14.72 -13.70
CA ARG A 134 16.30 -14.73 -14.15
C ARG A 134 16.96 -13.41 -13.73
N PRO A 135 18.23 -13.42 -13.29
CA PRO A 135 18.97 -12.20 -13.08
C PRO A 135 18.97 -11.39 -14.39
N ALA A 136 18.29 -10.26 -14.40
CA ALA A 136 18.40 -9.34 -15.52
C ALA A 136 19.80 -8.72 -15.48
N PRO A 137 20.52 -8.64 -16.61
CA PRO A 137 21.72 -7.83 -16.66
C PRO A 137 21.35 -6.40 -16.25
N ARG A 138 22.19 -5.77 -15.42
CA ARG A 138 21.94 -4.42 -14.94
C ARG A 138 21.71 -3.49 -16.14
N GLY A 139 20.53 -2.87 -16.19
CA GLY A 139 20.17 -1.95 -17.27
C GLY A 139 21.14 -0.76 -17.40
N PRO A 140 21.15 -0.10 -18.57
CA PRO A 140 21.98 1.10 -18.78
C PRO A 140 21.48 2.25 -17.88
N GLY A 141 22.38 2.90 -17.14
CA GLY A 141 22.01 4.02 -16.26
C GLY A 141 23.10 4.43 -15.26
N LYS A 142 23.00 5.68 -14.76
CA LYS A 142 23.90 6.21 -13.74
C LYS A 142 23.62 5.53 -12.40
N LYS A 143 24.58 4.75 -11.92
CA LYS A 143 24.47 4.06 -10.63
C LYS A 143 24.84 5.02 -9.50
N ARG A 144 24.30 4.77 -8.31
CA ARG A 144 24.95 5.28 -7.10
C ARG A 144 26.32 4.61 -7.01
N PRO A 145 27.43 5.37 -6.95
CA PRO A 145 28.77 4.80 -7.02
C PRO A 145 29.16 4.04 -5.74
N PHE A 146 28.41 4.21 -4.65
CA PHE A 146 28.67 3.61 -3.35
C PHE A 146 27.36 3.24 -2.64
N VAL A 147 27.49 2.40 -1.63
CA VAL A 147 26.44 2.18 -0.62
C VAL A 147 26.50 3.34 0.36
N ASP A 148 25.44 4.15 0.38
CA ASP A 148 25.34 5.30 1.27
C ASP A 148 25.31 4.82 2.73
N ALA A 149 26.10 5.47 3.59
CA ALA A 149 26.18 5.13 5.02
C ALA A 149 25.00 5.73 5.82
N TRP A 150 24.32 6.74 5.28
CA TRP A 150 23.09 7.26 5.88
C TRP A 150 22.15 7.88 4.87
#